data_AF-A0A2V2QEA6-F1
#
_entry.id   AF-A0A2V2QEA6-F1
#
_cell.length_a   1.000
_cell.length_b   1.000
_cell.length_c   1.000
_cell.angle_alpha   90.00
_cell.angle_beta   90.00
_cell.angle_gamma   90.00
#
_symmetry.space_group_name_H-M   'P 1'
#
loop_
_entity.id
_entity.type
_entity.pdbx_description
1 polymer ?
#
loop_
_entity_poly.entity_id
_entity_poly.type
_entity_poly.pdbx_seq_one_letter_code
_entity_poly.pdbx_strand_id
1 'polypeptide(L)'
;MPRWKALPDEIDPRIREFASGLRRLVDHSGLDVGTVADRTGFSATSWERYLNGELLPPRRAVVALADVTGVPQHHLTTLWEPAERAWSRAGTHHGTTTDTLRIRQVREAPGSAEAAGAVGRGAT
;
A
#
# COMPACT_ATOMS: atom_id res chain seq x y z
N MET A 1 -6.73 16.23 11.67
CA MET A 1 -6.71 16.33 10.20
C MET A 1 -5.31 16.01 9.71
N PRO A 2 -5.14 14.93 8.92
CA PRO A 2 -3.84 14.54 8.39
C PRO A 2 -3.24 15.64 7.51
N ARG A 3 -2.00 16.03 7.79
CA ARG A 3 -1.25 17.01 6.97
C ARG A 3 -0.64 16.28 5.77
N TRP A 4 -1.45 16.12 4.72
CA TRP A 4 -1.00 15.45 3.50
C TRP A 4 0.15 16.19 2.83
N LYS A 5 1.13 15.45 2.30
CA LYS A 5 2.18 16.01 1.45
C LYS A 5 1.59 16.52 0.14
N ALA A 6 2.22 17.49 -0.51
CA ALA A 6 1.85 17.86 -1.88
C ALA A 6 1.97 16.62 -2.79
N LEU A 7 0.99 16.44 -3.68
CA LEU A 7 1.08 15.40 -4.71
C LEU A 7 2.18 15.82 -5.71
N PRO A 8 3.00 14.88 -6.20
CA PRO A 8 4.00 15.17 -7.21
C PRO A 8 3.33 15.77 -8.45
N ASP A 9 3.96 16.76 -9.09
CA ASP A 9 3.34 17.43 -10.24
C ASP A 9 3.45 16.60 -11.54
N GLU A 10 4.44 15.71 -11.59
CA GLU A 10 4.77 14.87 -12.74
C GLU A 10 3.90 13.60 -12.88
N ILE A 11 2.97 13.34 -11.94
CA ILE A 11 2.08 12.17 -12.02
C ILE A 11 0.91 12.41 -12.96
N ASP A 12 0.43 11.34 -13.60
CA ASP A 12 -0.76 11.41 -14.44
C ASP A 12 -1.96 11.98 -13.65
N PRO A 13 -2.76 12.88 -14.26
CA PRO A 13 -3.90 13.49 -13.59
C PRO A 13 -4.90 12.47 -13.04
N ARG A 14 -5.05 11.29 -13.66
CA ARG A 14 -5.95 10.24 -13.16
C ARG A 14 -5.45 9.65 -11.84
N ILE A 15 -4.14 9.52 -11.66
CA ILE A 15 -3.52 9.07 -10.41
C ILE A 15 -3.68 10.15 -9.33
N ARG A 16 -3.45 11.42 -9.70
CA ARG A 16 -3.60 12.58 -8.80
C ARG A 16 -5.03 12.71 -8.26
N GLU A 17 -6.01 12.58 -9.14
CA GLU A 17 -7.44 12.63 -8.79
C GLU A 17 -7.83 11.47 -7.86
N PHE A 18 -7.35 10.26 -8.16
CA PHE A 18 -7.61 9.11 -7.31
C PHE A 18 -6.99 9.27 -5.90
N ALA A 19 -5.72 9.67 -5.80
CA ALA A 19 -5.07 9.94 -4.51
C ALA A 19 -5.80 11.04 -3.72
N SER A 20 -6.25 12.11 -4.39
CA SER A 20 -7.05 13.17 -3.78
C SER A 20 -8.43 12.67 -3.30
N GLY A 21 -9.04 11.73 -4.01
CA GLY A 21 -10.26 11.04 -3.59
C GLY A 21 -10.05 10.22 -2.31
N LEU A 22 -8.97 9.45 -2.23
CA LEU A 22 -8.62 8.68 -1.02
C LEU A 22 -8.39 9.58 0.19
N ARG A 23 -7.70 10.71 0.01
CA ARG A 23 -7.48 11.70 1.08
C ARG A 23 -8.79 12.24 1.64
N ARG A 24 -9.72 12.62 0.76
CA ARG A 24 -11.06 13.09 1.16
C ARG A 24 -11.84 12.01 1.89
N LEU A 25 -11.76 10.76 1.41
CA LEU A 25 -12.42 9.64 2.06
C LEU A 25 -11.91 9.42 3.49
N VAL A 26 -10.59 9.43 3.68
CA VAL A 26 -9.98 9.30 5.02
C VAL A 26 -10.35 10.48 5.92
N ASP A 27 -10.31 11.71 5.40
CA ASP A 27 -10.66 12.91 6.16
C ASP A 27 -12.13 12.90 6.61
N HIS A 28 -13.07 12.51 5.73
CA HIS A 28 -14.48 12.37 6.06
C HIS A 28 -14.79 11.21 7.02
N SER A 29 -13.93 10.18 7.04
CA SER A 29 -14.08 9.04 7.96
C SER A 29 -13.65 9.37 9.39
N GLY A 30 -12.94 10.48 9.59
CA GLY A 30 -12.36 10.84 10.89
C GLY A 30 -11.25 9.90 11.37
N LEU A 31 -10.75 9.03 10.49
CA LEU A 31 -9.68 8.08 10.79
C LEU A 31 -8.31 8.73 10.54
N ASP A 32 -7.35 8.45 11.42
CA ASP A 32 -5.95 8.75 11.14
C ASP A 32 -5.32 7.64 10.29
N VAL A 33 -4.22 7.95 9.59
CA VAL A 33 -3.50 6.97 8.76
C VAL A 33 -3.04 5.75 9.55
N GLY A 34 -2.67 5.91 10.83
CA GLY A 34 -2.33 4.80 11.70
C GLY A 34 -3.50 3.86 11.97
N THR A 35 -4.71 4.41 12.13
CA THR A 35 -5.94 3.61 12.30
C THR A 35 -6.36 2.94 11.00
N VAL A 36 -6.21 3.61 9.86
CA VAL A 36 -6.45 3.00 8.55
C VAL A 36 -5.49 1.83 8.33
N ALA A 37 -4.22 2.00 8.65
CA ALA A 37 -3.20 0.96 8.57
C ALA A 37 -3.57 -0.28 9.40
N ASP A 38 -3.89 -0.08 10.68
CA ASP A 38 -4.31 -1.14 11.60
C ASP A 38 -5.54 -1.91 11.07
N ARG A 39 -6.60 -1.20 10.68
CA ARG A 39 -7.86 -1.83 10.23
C ARG A 39 -7.79 -2.49 8.86
N THR A 40 -6.88 -2.04 7.99
CA THR A 40 -6.73 -2.60 6.63
C THR A 40 -5.64 -3.66 6.54
N GLY A 41 -4.80 -3.82 7.57
CA GLY A 41 -3.68 -4.77 7.58
C GLY A 41 -2.48 -4.34 6.74
N PHE A 42 -2.35 -3.06 6.40
CA PHE A 42 -1.19 -2.49 5.68
C PHE A 42 -0.43 -1.54 6.60
N SER A 43 0.87 -1.36 6.39
CA SER A 43 1.66 -0.42 7.20
C SER A 43 1.28 1.04 6.92
N ALA A 44 1.37 1.90 7.94
CA ALA A 44 1.13 3.34 7.83
C ALA A 44 1.98 3.98 6.72
N THR A 45 3.27 3.64 6.63
CA THR A 45 4.16 4.13 5.57
C THR A 45 3.70 3.75 4.16
N SER A 46 3.07 2.57 3.98
CA SER A 46 2.50 2.21 2.69
C SER A 46 1.30 3.09 2.36
N TRP A 47 0.41 3.31 3.34
CA TRP A 47 -0.72 4.23 3.20
C TRP A 47 -0.28 5.65 2.92
N GLU A 48 0.75 6.16 3.59
CA GLU A 48 1.29 7.49 3.33
C GLU A 48 1.78 7.62 1.88
N ARG A 49 2.52 6.63 1.37
CA ARG A 49 2.96 6.64 -0.03
C ARG A 49 1.79 6.58 -1.02
N TYR A 50 0.75 5.79 -0.72
CA TYR A 50 -0.47 5.72 -1.54
C TYR A 50 -1.22 7.05 -1.55
N LEU A 51 -1.43 7.62 -0.37
CA LEU A 51 -2.14 8.89 -0.20
C LEU A 51 -1.33 10.05 -0.75
N ASN A 52 -0.01 9.95 -0.82
CA ASN A 52 0.87 10.92 -1.47
C ASN A 52 1.03 10.73 -2.98
N GLY A 53 0.37 9.74 -3.58
CA GLY A 53 0.48 9.46 -5.02
C GLY A 53 1.89 8.98 -5.42
N GLU A 54 2.73 8.61 -4.46
CA GLU A 54 4.08 8.06 -4.69
C GLU A 54 4.00 6.61 -5.16
N LEU A 55 2.92 5.91 -4.82
CA LEU A 55 2.59 4.56 -5.28
C LEU A 55 1.10 4.46 -5.52
N LEU A 56 0.68 3.66 -6.49
CA LEU A 56 -0.72 3.27 -6.60
C LEU A 56 -1.03 2.14 -5.60
N PRO A 57 -2.07 2.26 -4.75
CA PRO A 57 -2.46 1.17 -3.87
C PRO A 57 -2.94 -0.04 -4.69
N PRO A 58 -2.59 -1.27 -4.29
CA PRO A 58 -3.12 -2.46 -4.92
C PRO A 58 -4.63 -2.54 -4.67
N ARG A 59 -5.38 -3.19 -5.58
CA ARG A 59 -6.84 -3.34 -5.47
C ARG A 59 -7.31 -3.82 -4.08
N ARG A 60 -6.58 -4.76 -3.46
CA ARG A 60 -6.87 -5.25 -2.10
C ARG A 60 -6.86 -4.15 -1.03
N ALA A 61 -5.95 -3.19 -1.11
CA ALA A 61 -5.88 -2.06 -0.18
C ALA A 61 -7.06 -1.11 -0.40
N VAL A 62 -7.45 -0.89 -1.66
CA VAL A 62 -8.63 -0.08 -2.02
C VAL A 62 -9.91 -0.71 -1.47
N VAL A 63 -10.09 -2.01 -1.66
CA VAL A 63 -11.25 -2.75 -1.15
C VAL A 63 -11.29 -2.73 0.38
N ALA A 64 -10.15 -2.90 1.05
CA ALA A 64 -10.06 -2.80 2.51
C ALA A 64 -10.39 -1.38 3.01
N LEU A 65 -9.95 -0.34 2.30
CA LEU A 65 -10.31 1.04 2.66
C LEU A 65 -11.81 1.30 2.51
N ALA A 66 -12.42 0.82 1.43
CA ALA A 66 -13.86 0.95 1.23
C ALA A 66 -14.64 0.31 2.39
N ASP A 67 -14.22 -0.87 2.85
CA ASP A 67 -14.81 -1.58 3.98
C ASP A 67 -14.72 -0.77 5.28
N VAL A 68 -13.52 -0.30 5.66
CA VAL A 68 -13.31 0.43 6.93
C VAL A 68 -13.94 1.83 6.95
N THR A 69 -14.21 2.41 5.78
CA THR A 69 -14.83 3.74 5.63
C THR A 69 -16.34 3.66 5.32
N GLY A 70 -16.89 2.45 5.16
CA GLY A 70 -18.31 2.23 4.87
C GLY A 70 -18.73 2.64 3.45
N VAL A 71 -17.77 2.89 2.55
CA VAL A 71 -18.08 3.22 1.14
C VAL A 71 -18.30 1.93 0.35
N PRO A 72 -19.28 1.90 -0.58
CA PRO A 72 -19.47 0.74 -1.44
C PRO A 72 -18.20 0.39 -2.21
N GLN A 73 -17.72 -0.85 -2.05
CA GLN A 73 -16.47 -1.31 -2.65
C GLN A 73 -16.44 -1.10 -4.17
N HIS A 74 -17.57 -1.35 -4.84
CA HIS A 74 -17.69 -1.18 -6.28
C HIS A 74 -17.41 0.26 -6.74
N HIS A 75 -17.94 1.27 -6.04
CA HIS A 75 -17.70 2.68 -6.35
C HIS A 75 -16.20 3.00 -6.29
N LEU A 76 -15.54 2.59 -5.21
CA LEU A 76 -14.12 2.92 -5.03
C LEU A 76 -13.23 2.13 -6.01
N THR A 77 -13.58 0.89 -6.35
CA THR A 77 -12.86 0.14 -7.37
C THR A 77 -13.04 0.72 -8.77
N THR A 78 -14.23 1.24 -9.12
CA THR A 78 -14.46 1.91 -10.41
C THR A 78 -13.65 3.19 -10.57
N LEU A 79 -13.44 3.92 -9.47
CA LEU A 79 -12.53 5.07 -9.45
C LEU A 79 -11.06 4.66 -9.56
N TRP A 80 -10.69 3.48 -9.08
CA TRP A 80 -9.32 2.96 -9.12
C TRP A 80 -8.91 2.45 -10.52
N GLU A 81 -9.80 1.80 -11.26
CA GLU A 81 -9.53 1.25 -12.60
C GLU A 81 -8.89 2.23 -13.61
N PRO A 82 -9.36 3.49 -13.77
CA PRO A 82 -8.70 4.44 -14.66
C PRO A 82 -7.32 4.89 -14.16
N ALA A 83 -7.12 4.96 -12.84
CA ALA A 83 -5.83 5.32 -12.25
C ALA A 83 -4.82 4.18 -12.41
N GLU A 84 -5.25 2.92 -12.25
CA GLU A 84 -4.44 1.73 -12.52
C GLU A 84 -3.97 1.68 -13.97
N ARG A 85 -4.88 1.88 -14.93
CA ARG A 85 -4.51 1.94 -16.34
C ARG A 85 -3.54 3.08 -16.66
N ALA A 86 -3.65 4.22 -15.99
CA ALA A 86 -2.70 5.32 -16.15
C ALA A 86 -1.33 4.97 -15.55
N TRP A 87 -1.31 4.38 -14.36
CA TRP A 87 -0.08 3.92 -13.68
C TRP A 87 0.66 2.85 -14.51
N SER A 88 -0.06 1.86 -15.04
CA SER A 88 0.52 0.80 -15.88
C SER A 88 1.08 1.33 -17.21
N ARG A 89 0.46 2.36 -17.79
CA ARG A 89 1.01 3.08 -18.96
C ARG A 89 2.27 3.86 -18.60
N ALA A 90 2.24 4.60 -17.49
CA ALA A 90 3.40 5.34 -16.98
C ALA A 90 4.57 4.40 -16.65
N GLY A 91 4.31 3.19 -16.13
CA GLY A 91 5.33 2.16 -15.85
C GLY A 91 6.04 1.60 -17.10
N THR A 92 5.47 1.77 -18.30
CA THR A 92 6.18 1.45 -19.56
C THR A 92 7.24 2.54 -19.89
N HIS A 93 7.08 3.74 -19.33
CA HIS A 93 8.01 4.87 -19.43
C HIS A 93 8.85 5.08 -18.15
N HIS A 94 8.42 4.51 -17.02
CA HIS A 94 9.06 4.60 -15.72
C HIS A 94 9.74 3.26 -15.42
N GLY A 95 10.87 3.02 -16.10
CA GLY A 95 11.70 1.86 -15.83
C GLY A 95 12.03 1.80 -14.33
N THR A 96 11.58 0.75 -13.66
CA THR A 96 11.97 0.38 -12.29
C THR A 96 11.26 1.11 -11.15
N THR A 97 10.03 0.73 -10.79
CA THR A 97 9.56 0.69 -9.37
C THR A 97 8.41 -0.32 -9.22
N THR A 98 8.69 -1.59 -9.57
CA THR A 98 7.82 -2.74 -9.25
C THR A 98 8.32 -3.48 -7.99
N ASP A 99 9.12 -2.83 -7.13
CA ASP A 99 9.58 -3.39 -5.86
C ASP A 99 8.73 -2.86 -4.69
N THR A 100 7.43 -3.15 -4.71
CA THR A 100 6.61 -3.13 -3.47
C THR A 100 5.70 -4.34 -3.35
N LEU A 101 5.74 -5.26 -4.31
CA LEU A 101 5.13 -6.59 -4.19
C LEU A 101 6.02 -7.58 -3.41
N ARG A 102 6.91 -7.10 -2.52
CA ARG A 102 7.70 -7.95 -1.60
C ARG A 102 7.14 -8.02 -0.18
N ILE A 103 6.14 -7.22 0.15
CA ILE A 103 5.49 -7.19 1.50
C ILE A 103 4.66 -8.45 1.83
N ARG A 104 4.99 -9.60 1.24
CA ARG A 104 4.49 -10.93 1.63
C ARG A 104 5.61 -11.88 2.10
N GLN A 105 6.87 -11.42 2.24
CA GLN A 105 7.94 -12.28 2.78
C GLN A 105 8.76 -11.56 3.85
N VAL A 106 8.19 -11.45 5.05
CA VAL A 106 8.82 -11.73 6.36
C VAL A 106 7.67 -11.66 7.35
N ARG A 107 6.91 -12.76 7.40
CA ARG A 107 6.25 -13.16 8.64
C ARG A 107 7.20 -14.17 9.26
N GLU A 108 8.28 -13.68 9.85
CA GLU A 108 9.22 -14.48 10.63
C GLU A 108 9.51 -13.74 11.94
N ALA A 109 8.65 -13.99 12.91
CA ALA A 109 8.99 -14.14 14.31
C ALA A 109 7.84 -14.94 14.94
N PRO A 110 8.07 -15.87 15.89
CA PRO A 110 9.21 -15.91 16.82
C PRO A 110 9.85 -17.31 17.00
N GLY A 111 11.07 -17.37 17.56
CA GLY A 111 11.64 -18.65 18.00
C GLY A 111 13.13 -18.63 18.31
N SER A 112 13.59 -17.85 19.28
CA SER A 112 14.87 -18.14 19.93
C SER A 112 14.68 -19.32 20.88
N ALA A 113 14.83 -20.53 20.35
CA ALA A 113 15.13 -21.74 21.12
C ALA A 113 15.56 -22.85 20.15
N GLU A 114 16.84 -22.92 19.80
CA GLU A 114 17.44 -24.14 19.25
C GLU A 114 18.57 -24.55 20.18
N ALA A 115 18.20 -25.44 21.10
CA ALA A 115 19.11 -26.36 21.74
C ALA A 115 19.47 -27.47 20.74
N ALA A 116 20.65 -28.05 20.98
CA ALA A 116 21.04 -29.41 20.61
C ALA A 116 21.39 -29.70 19.14
N GLY A 117 22.69 -29.90 18.93
CA GLY A 117 23.16 -31.28 18.89
C GLY A 117 23.71 -31.79 17.56
N ALA A 118 24.90 -32.41 17.69
CA ALA A 118 25.43 -33.48 16.85
C ALA A 118 25.91 -33.08 15.44
N VAL A 119 26.91 -33.69 14.81
CA VAL A 119 28.01 -34.60 15.16
C VAL A 119 28.75 -34.84 13.83
N GLY A 120 30.08 -34.84 13.88
CA GLY A 120 30.93 -35.81 13.17
C GLY A 120 31.06 -35.79 11.64
N ARG A 121 32.27 -35.42 11.20
CA ARG A 121 33.18 -36.03 10.19
C ARG A 121 33.92 -34.89 9.49
N GLY A 122 35.25 -34.86 9.35
CA GLY A 122 36.24 -35.92 9.20
C GLY A 122 37.03 -35.62 7.91
N ALA A 123 38.34 -35.91 7.92
CA ALA A 123 39.33 -35.74 6.84
C ALA A 123 39.90 -34.32 6.72
N THR A 124 41.22 -34.09 6.72
CA THR A 124 42.40 -34.93 6.46
C THR A 124 43.58 -34.47 7.30
#